data_AF-A0A9W6THY3-F1
#
_entry.id   AF-A0A9W6THY3-F1
#
_cell.length_a   1.000
_cell.length_b   1.000
_cell.length_c   1.000
_cell.angle_alpha   90.00
_cell.angle_beta   90.00
_cell.angle_gamma   90.00
#
_symmetry.space_group_name_H-M   'P 1'
#
loop_
_entity.id
_entity.type
_entity.pdbx_description
1 polymer ?
#
loop_
_entity_poly.entity_id
_entity_poly.type
_entity_poly.pdbx_seq_one_letter_code
_entity_poly.pdbx_strand_id
1 'polypeptide(L)'
;MTLAEQLLERGLPSGKLGVKELGAARKARLADSISINPNVTFGSTQQTLAFLESSILLLGFGSKTNESVSVDVARSFLVDEKIPNGWVRASSAISATEARATAAKIGAASA
;
A
#
# COMPACT_ATOMS: atom_id res chain seq x y z
N MET A 1 11.54 14.42 5.60
CA MET A 1 10.70 13.22 5.60
C MET A 1 10.72 12.61 4.21
N THR A 2 11.04 11.33 4.11
CA THR A 2 11.03 10.57 2.84
C THR A 2 9.60 10.18 2.45
N LEU A 3 9.39 9.74 1.21
CA LEU A 3 8.08 9.25 0.75
C LEU A 3 7.62 8.00 1.50
N ALA A 4 8.56 7.14 1.92
CA ALA A 4 8.27 5.96 2.72
C ALA A 4 7.82 6.37 4.13
N GLU A 5 8.50 7.33 4.77
CA GLU A 5 8.10 7.86 6.08
C GLU A 5 6.69 8.46 6.04
N GLN A 6 6.37 9.27 5.01
CA GLN A 6 5.02 9.83 4.81
C GLN A 6 3.92 8.75 4.72
N LEU A 7 4.23 7.59 4.16
CA LEU A 7 3.30 6.47 4.12
C LEU A 7 3.18 5.84 5.51
N LEU A 8 4.30 5.49 6.14
CA LEU A 8 4.35 4.79 7.43
C LEU A 8 3.69 5.60 8.56
N GLU A 9 3.82 6.93 8.54
CA GLU A 9 3.20 7.83 9.52
C GLU A 9 1.68 7.68 9.59
N ARG A 10 1.03 7.33 8.48
CA ARG A 10 -0.43 7.14 8.42
C ARG A 10 -0.89 5.95 9.27
N GLY A 11 -0.01 4.98 9.47
CA GLY A 11 -0.29 3.80 10.28
C GLY A 11 0.06 3.96 11.76
N LEU A 12 0.75 5.02 12.17
CA LEU A 12 1.18 5.21 13.56
C LEU A 12 0.02 5.20 14.58
N PRO A 13 -1.14 5.86 14.32
CA PRO A 13 -2.24 5.87 15.30
C PRO A 13 -2.82 4.48 15.60
N SER A 14 -2.73 3.54 14.65
CA SER A 14 -3.33 2.20 14.75
C SER A 14 -2.29 1.07 14.80
N GLY A 15 -1.00 1.39 14.66
CA GLY A 15 0.11 0.45 14.51
C GLY A 15 0.17 -0.28 13.16
N LYS A 16 -0.69 0.06 12.20
CA LYS A 16 -0.79 -0.64 10.91
C LYS A 16 -1.26 0.24 9.77
N LEU A 17 -0.91 -0.15 8.56
CA LEU A 17 -1.49 0.36 7.33
C LEU A 17 -2.64 -0.56 6.90
N GLY A 18 -3.76 0.03 6.52
CA GLY A 18 -4.89 -0.66 5.90
C GLY A 18 -5.39 0.07 4.65
N VAL A 19 -6.57 -0.34 4.19
CA VAL A 19 -7.21 0.20 2.98
C VAL A 19 -7.35 1.73 3.03
N LYS A 20 -7.77 2.28 4.18
CA LYS A 20 -7.99 3.72 4.33
C LYS A 20 -6.68 4.51 4.29
N GLU A 21 -5.66 4.01 4.98
CA GLU A 21 -4.33 4.64 5.03
C GLU A 21 -3.68 4.62 3.64
N LEU A 22 -3.78 3.51 2.91
CA LEU A 22 -3.29 3.44 1.53
C LEU A 22 -4.10 4.32 0.58
N GLY A 23 -5.43 4.35 0.69
CA GLY A 23 -6.26 5.25 -0.13
C GLY A 23 -5.84 6.72 0.03
N ALA A 24 -5.67 7.17 1.28
CA ALA A 24 -5.20 8.51 1.60
C ALA A 24 -3.75 8.76 1.12
N ALA A 25 -2.87 7.77 1.21
CA ALA A 25 -1.51 7.85 0.69
C ALA A 25 -1.49 7.99 -0.84
N ARG A 26 -2.31 7.22 -1.56
CA ARG A 26 -2.43 7.29 -3.02
C ARG A 26 -2.92 8.67 -3.48
N LYS A 27 -3.94 9.21 -2.82
CA LYS A 27 -4.47 10.55 -3.10
C LYS A 27 -3.40 11.62 -2.90
N ALA A 28 -2.71 11.59 -1.75
CA ALA A 28 -1.65 12.55 -1.46
C ALA A 28 -0.46 12.43 -2.43
N ARG A 29 -0.07 11.20 -2.78
CA ARG A 29 1.04 10.97 -3.71
C ARG A 29 0.74 11.46 -5.13
N LEU A 30 -0.49 11.31 -5.59
CA LEU A 30 -0.91 11.86 -6.88
C LEU A 30 -0.90 13.39 -6.87
N ALA A 31 -1.45 14.01 -5.83
CA ALA A 31 -1.46 15.47 -5.69
C ALA A 31 -0.04 16.06 -5.70
N ASP A 32 0.88 15.45 -4.95
CA ASP A 32 2.28 15.83 -4.94
C ASP A 32 2.93 15.66 -6.33
N SER A 33 2.72 14.51 -6.99
CA SER A 33 3.24 14.28 -8.35
C SER A 33 2.72 15.31 -9.37
N ILE A 34 1.44 15.71 -9.29
CA ILE A 34 0.86 16.77 -10.13
C ILE A 34 1.53 18.12 -9.84
N SER A 35 1.85 18.40 -8.58
CA SER A 35 2.44 19.69 -8.19
C SER A 35 3.90 19.85 -8.60
N ILE A 36 4.68 18.76 -8.68
CA ILE A 36 6.13 18.83 -8.91
C ILE A 36 6.59 18.25 -10.25
N ASN A 37 5.74 17.49 -10.96
CA ASN A 37 6.10 16.86 -12.21
C ASN A 37 5.15 17.29 -13.35
N PRO A 38 5.58 18.20 -14.26
CA PRO A 38 4.74 18.66 -15.36
C PRO A 38 4.41 17.56 -16.39
N ASN A 39 5.13 16.43 -16.35
CA ASN A 39 4.94 15.29 -17.25
C ASN A 39 4.24 14.11 -16.56
N VAL A 40 3.56 14.34 -15.44
CA VAL A 40 2.87 13.26 -14.72
C VAL A 40 1.80 12.63 -15.63
N THR A 41 1.81 11.30 -15.69
CA THR A 41 0.76 10.52 -16.35
C THR A 41 0.11 9.62 -15.31
N PHE A 42 -1.21 9.75 -15.13
CA PHE A 42 -1.97 8.94 -14.18
C PHE A 42 -3.31 8.49 -14.75
N GLY A 43 -3.25 7.86 -15.93
CA GLY A 43 -4.41 7.29 -16.62
C GLY A 43 -4.83 5.94 -16.02
N SER A 44 -5.73 5.24 -16.73
CA SER A 44 -6.32 3.96 -16.29
C SER A 44 -5.26 2.88 -15.99
N THR A 45 -4.22 2.79 -16.82
CA THR A 45 -3.12 1.83 -16.61
C THR A 45 -2.36 2.11 -15.32
N GLN A 46 -1.93 3.37 -15.09
CA GLN A 46 -1.19 3.72 -13.87
C GLN A 46 -2.06 3.58 -12.63
N GLN A 47 -3.35 3.93 -12.70
CA GLN A 47 -4.28 3.70 -11.60
C GLN A 47 -4.40 2.22 -11.26
N THR A 48 -4.60 1.36 -12.27
CA THR A 48 -4.72 -0.09 -12.09
C THR A 48 -3.49 -0.68 -11.42
N LEU A 49 -2.30 -0.41 -11.97
CA LEU A 49 -1.05 -0.94 -11.44
C LEU A 49 -0.83 -0.49 -10.00
N ALA A 50 -1.03 0.80 -9.76
CA ALA A 50 -0.59 1.38 -8.51
C ALA A 50 -1.55 1.07 -7.33
N PHE A 51 -2.83 0.81 -7.61
CA PHE A 51 -3.75 0.23 -6.62
C PHE A 51 -3.49 -1.27 -6.41
N LEU A 52 -3.05 -2.01 -7.44
CA LEU A 52 -2.68 -3.41 -7.31
C LEU A 52 -1.39 -3.59 -6.48
N GLU A 53 -0.37 -2.77 -6.70
CA GLU A 53 0.83 -2.74 -5.86
C GLU A 53 0.50 -2.43 -4.40
N SER A 54 -0.43 -1.50 -4.19
CA SER A 54 -0.93 -1.18 -2.84
C SER A 54 -1.65 -2.37 -2.19
N SER A 55 -2.42 -3.16 -2.96
CA SER A 55 -3.04 -4.37 -2.40
C SER A 55 -2.03 -5.47 -2.10
N ILE A 56 -0.94 -5.57 -2.87
CA ILE A 56 0.15 -6.51 -2.59
C ILE A 56 0.85 -6.17 -1.27
N LEU A 57 1.03 -4.88 -0.95
CA LEU A 57 1.56 -4.47 0.36
C LEU A 57 0.67 -4.98 1.51
N LEU A 58 -0.66 -4.85 1.39
CA LEU A 58 -1.59 -5.30 2.44
C LEU A 58 -1.73 -6.83 2.51
N LEU A 59 -1.91 -7.49 1.37
CA LEU A 59 -2.20 -8.93 1.32
C LEU A 59 -0.92 -9.76 1.40
N GLY A 60 0.11 -9.36 0.67
CA GLY A 60 1.40 -10.04 0.60
C GLY A 60 2.15 -9.89 1.90
N PHE A 61 2.54 -8.65 2.23
CA PHE A 61 3.39 -8.40 3.40
C PHE A 61 2.60 -8.41 4.71
N GLY A 62 1.30 -8.16 4.67
CA GLY A 62 0.39 -8.38 5.80
C GLY A 62 -0.06 -9.84 6.00
N SER A 63 0.44 -10.77 5.20
CA SER A 63 0.16 -12.21 5.31
C SER A 63 -1.34 -12.56 5.27
N LYS A 64 -2.10 -11.85 4.43
CA LYS A 64 -3.57 -11.92 4.32
C LYS A 64 -4.32 -11.65 5.64
N THR A 65 -3.75 -10.81 6.51
CA THR A 65 -4.39 -10.47 7.80
C THR A 65 -5.26 -9.22 7.65
N ASN A 66 -6.56 -9.42 7.37
CA ASN A 66 -7.59 -8.36 7.36
C ASN A 66 -7.23 -7.14 6.49
N GLU A 67 -6.65 -7.36 5.30
CA GLU A 67 -6.22 -6.27 4.39
C GLU A 67 -5.36 -5.22 5.12
N SER A 68 -4.42 -5.67 5.94
CA SER A 68 -3.57 -4.79 6.74
C SER A 68 -2.17 -5.34 6.93
N VAL A 69 -1.20 -4.45 7.13
CA VAL A 69 0.19 -4.77 7.45
C VAL A 69 0.66 -3.88 8.60
N SER A 70 1.39 -4.42 9.57
CA SER A 70 1.91 -3.59 10.66
C SER A 70 2.94 -2.59 10.13
N VAL A 71 3.09 -1.45 10.81
CA VAL A 71 4.07 -0.42 10.41
C VAL A 71 5.49 -0.98 10.39
N ASP A 72 5.86 -1.81 11.37
CA ASP A 72 7.20 -2.42 11.44
C ASP A 72 7.47 -3.36 10.27
N VAL A 73 6.48 -4.20 9.90
CA VAL A 73 6.61 -5.10 8.75
C VAL A 73 6.68 -4.29 7.46
N ALA A 74 5.82 -3.29 7.30
CA ALA A 74 5.83 -2.41 6.14
C ALA A 74 7.18 -1.68 6.00
N ARG A 75 7.76 -1.20 7.09
CA ARG A 75 9.09 -0.59 7.10
C ARG A 75 10.17 -1.57 6.66
N SER A 76 10.19 -2.78 7.24
CA SER A 76 11.16 -3.81 6.89
C SER A 76 11.16 -4.11 5.39
N PHE A 77 9.98 -4.20 4.76
CA PHE A 77 9.89 -4.45 3.32
C PHE A 77 10.19 -3.23 2.45
N LEU A 78 9.69 -2.03 2.81
CA LEU A 78 9.77 -0.84 1.96
C LEU A 78 11.06 -0.04 2.12
N VAL A 79 11.72 -0.15 3.27
CA VAL A 79 12.91 0.64 3.61
C VAL A 79 14.14 -0.27 3.74
N ASP A 80 14.01 -1.36 4.50
CA ASP A 80 15.14 -2.25 4.77
C ASP A 80 15.27 -3.36 3.71
N GLU A 81 14.32 -3.46 2.77
CA GLU A 81 14.21 -4.49 1.73
C GLU A 81 14.40 -5.92 2.26
N LYS A 82 13.85 -6.17 3.46
CA LYS A 82 14.09 -7.39 4.24
C LYS A 82 12.78 -8.04 4.67
N ILE A 83 12.73 -9.36 4.58
CA ILE A 83 11.69 -10.16 5.25
C ILE A 83 11.96 -10.11 6.77
N PRO A 84 11.04 -9.57 7.59
CA PRO A 84 11.28 -9.39 9.01
C PRO A 84 11.36 -10.73 9.75
N ASN A 85 12.17 -10.79 10.82
CA ASN A 85 12.28 -11.98 11.65
C ASN A 85 10.91 -12.35 12.25
N GLY A 86 10.55 -13.64 12.18
CA GLY A 86 9.27 -14.13 12.68
C GLY A 86 8.07 -13.81 11.78
N TRP A 87 8.27 -13.12 10.66
CA TRP A 87 7.23 -12.99 9.64
C TRP A 87 6.93 -14.34 9.00
N VAL A 88 5.64 -14.65 8.85
CA VAL A 88 5.17 -15.88 8.22
C VAL A 88 4.27 -15.50 7.07
N ARG A 89 4.50 -16.11 5.90
CA ARG A 89 3.64 -15.93 4.73
C ARG A 89 2.19 -16.35 5.02
N ALA A 90 1.25 -15.84 4.24
CA ALA A 90 -0.13 -16.29 4.28
C ALA A 90 -0.24 -17.83 4.13
N SER A 91 -1.17 -18.45 4.85
CA SER A 91 -1.41 -19.91 4.81
C SER A 91 -2.02 -20.38 3.48
N SER A 92 -2.55 -19.46 2.67
CA SER A 92 -3.10 -19.72 1.36
C SER A 92 -2.53 -18.73 0.33
N ALA A 93 -2.52 -19.16 -0.94
CA ALA A 93 -2.14 -18.28 -2.04
C ALA A 93 -3.05 -17.04 -2.09
N ILE A 94 -2.48 -15.92 -2.53
CA ILE A 94 -3.24 -14.72 -2.88
C ILE A 94 -3.65 -14.85 -4.33
N SER A 95 -4.95 -14.96 -4.59
CA SER A 95 -5.48 -15.01 -5.95
C SER A 95 -5.49 -13.63 -6.59
N ALA A 96 -5.47 -13.59 -7.93
CA ALA A 96 -5.62 -12.35 -8.68
C ALA A 96 -6.95 -11.64 -8.37
N THR A 97 -8.01 -12.40 -8.08
CA THR A 97 -9.32 -11.84 -7.71
C THR A 97 -9.28 -11.12 -6.37
N GLU A 98 -8.65 -11.71 -5.34
CA GLU A 98 -8.49 -11.06 -4.03
C GLU A 98 -7.65 -9.77 -4.12
N ALA A 99 -6.56 -9.81 -4.88
CA ALA A 99 -5.71 -8.65 -5.08
C ALA A 99 -6.45 -7.50 -5.79
N ARG A 100 -7.27 -7.81 -6.81
CA ARG A 100 -8.10 -6.82 -7.51
C ARG A 100 -9.23 -6.29 -6.63
N ALA A 101 -9.87 -7.13 -5.81
CA ALA A 101 -10.91 -6.70 -4.88
C ALA A 101 -10.36 -5.72 -3.84
N THR A 102 -9.19 -6.02 -3.27
CA THR A 102 -8.51 -5.13 -2.32
C THR A 102 -8.08 -3.83 -3.00
N ALA A 103 -7.53 -3.91 -4.22
CA ALA A 103 -7.15 -2.74 -5.00
C ALA A 103 -8.35 -1.81 -5.29
N ALA A 104 -9.52 -2.37 -5.61
CA ALA A 104 -10.74 -1.60 -5.81
C ALA A 104 -11.18 -0.85 -4.53
N LYS A 105 -11.07 -1.48 -3.36
CA LYS A 105 -11.34 -0.83 -2.07
C LYS A 105 -10.37 0.33 -1.79
N ILE A 106 -9.08 0.14 -2.08
CA ILE A 106 -8.07 1.20 -1.94
C ILE A 106 -8.37 2.36 -2.89
N GLY A 107 -8.71 2.05 -4.15
CA GLY A 107 -9.12 3.03 -5.15
C GLY A 107 -10.33 3.85 -4.68
N ALA A 108 -11.37 3.19 -4.17
CA ALA A 108 -12.54 3.86 -3.60
C ALA A 108 -12.20 4.75 -2.39
N ALA A 109 -11.27 4.31 -1.53
CA ALA A 109 -10.77 5.11 -0.40
C ALA A 109 -9.82 6.26 -0.81
N SER A 110 -9.40 6.31 -2.07
CA SER A 110 -8.54 7.37 -2.62
C SER A 110 -9.30 8.49 -3.34
N ALA A 111 -10.62 8.35 -3.48
CA ALA A 111 -11.51 9.35 -4.08
C ALA A 111 -11.54 10.65 -3.24
#